data_AF-A0AAU3B3Z0-F1
#
_entry.id   AF-A0AAU3B3Z0-F1
#
_cell.length_a   1.000
_cell.length_b   1.000
_cell.length_c   1.000
_cell.angle_alpha   90.00
_cell.angle_beta   90.00
_cell.angle_gamma   90.00
#
_symmetry.space_group_name_H-M   'P 1'
#
loop_
_entity.id
_entity.type
_entity.pdbx_description
1 polymer ?
#
loop_
_entity_poly.entity_id
_entity_poly.type
_entity_poly.pdbx_seq_one_letter_code
_entity_poly.pdbx_strand_id
1 'polypeptide(L)' 'MRVDDVRPLLDDPSAAVLQQATAALLPWADRVPQKLLRELLTEDRPRHQRVAAIRLLRAVGMHAQL' A
#
# COMPACT_ATOMS: atom_id res chain seq x y z
N MET A 1 -7.19 -12.65 -5.83
CA MET A 1 -6.01 -12.42 -4.95
C MET A 1 -6.53 -12.23 -3.54
N ARG A 2 -5.89 -12.82 -2.52
CA ARG A 2 -6.19 -12.46 -1.13
C ARG A 2 -5.30 -11.29 -0.73
N VAL A 3 -5.88 -10.25 -0.17
CA VAL A 3 -5.15 -9.05 0.28
C VAL A 3 -4.06 -9.43 1.28
N ASP A 4 -4.34 -10.41 2.14
CA ASP A 4 -3.39 -10.90 3.15
C ASP A 4 -2.15 -11.57 2.57
N ASP A 5 -2.22 -12.13 1.36
CA ASP A 5 -1.07 -12.76 0.69
C ASP A 5 -0.09 -11.72 0.14
N VAL A 6 -0.60 -10.52 -0.20
CA VAL A 6 0.19 -9.47 -0.88
C VAL A 6 0.58 -8.34 0.07
N ARG A 7 -0.19 -8.10 1.14
CA ARG A 7 0.11 -7.07 2.14
C ARG A 7 1.55 -7.13 2.69
N PRO A 8 2.14 -8.30 3.02
CA PRO A 8 3.52 -8.35 3.52
C PRO A 8 4.56 -7.83 2.52
N LEU A 9 4.27 -7.87 1.22
CA LEU A 9 5.17 -7.39 0.17
C LEU A 9 5.28 -5.86 0.13
N LEU A 10 4.48 -5.14 0.91
CA LEU A 10 4.62 -3.69 1.06
C LEU A 10 5.87 -3.27 1.85
N ASP A 11 6.45 -4.19 2.62
CA ASP A 11 7.72 -4.01 3.32
C ASP A 11 8.93 -4.58 2.54
N ASP A 12 8.72 -5.12 1.33
CA ASP A 12 9.80 -5.69 0.53
C ASP A 12 10.82 -4.60 0.14
N PRO A 13 12.14 -4.84 0.29
CA PRO A 13 13.17 -3.87 -0.06
C PRO A 13 13.28 -3.62 -1.57
N SER A 14 12.78 -4.53 -2.41
CA SER A 14 12.74 -4.36 -3.86
C SER A 14 11.63 -3.41 -4.27
N ALA A 15 12.03 -2.27 -4.83
CA ALA A 15 11.09 -1.32 -5.40
C ALA A 15 10.21 -1.93 -6.50
N ALA A 16 10.68 -2.95 -7.22
CA ALA A 16 9.90 -3.64 -8.25
C ALA A 16 8.79 -4.50 -7.63
N VAL A 17 9.09 -5.25 -6.57
CA VAL A 17 8.10 -6.06 -5.83
C VAL A 17 7.05 -5.15 -5.22
N LEU A 18 7.48 -4.06 -4.56
CA LEU A 18 6.58 -3.09 -3.98
C LEU A 18 5.62 -2.49 -5.02
N GLN A 19 6.13 -2.14 -6.21
CA GLN A 19 5.29 -1.59 -7.27
C GLN A 19 4.21 -2.58 -7.73
N GLN A 20 4.57 -3.85 -7.90
CA GLN A 20 3.62 -4.90 -8.28
C GLN A 20 2.60 -5.15 -7.16
N ALA A 21 3.05 -5.23 -5.90
CA ALA A 21 2.18 -5.38 -4.74
C ALA A 21 1.19 -4.21 -4.62
N THR A 22 1.69 -2.98 -4.80
CA THR A 22 0.85 -1.76 -4.79
C THR A 22 -0.20 -1.81 -5.89
N ALA A 23 0.20 -2.13 -7.12
CA ALA A 23 -0.72 -2.20 -8.26
C ALA A 23 -1.80 -3.27 -8.06
N ALA A 24 -1.40 -4.43 -7.52
CA ALA A 24 -2.32 -5.51 -7.21
C ALA A 24 -3.29 -5.11 -6.08
N LEU A 25 -2.87 -4.33 -5.09
CA LEU A 25 -3.71 -3.91 -3.96
C LEU A 25 -4.64 -2.72 -4.27
N LEU A 26 -4.37 -1.92 -5.31
CA LEU A 26 -5.16 -0.72 -5.61
C LEU A 26 -6.69 -0.96 -5.70
N PRO A 27 -7.20 -2.00 -6.39
CA PRO A 27 -8.64 -2.26 -6.46
C PRO A 27 -9.28 -2.68 -5.13
N TRP A 28 -8.47 -3.04 -4.13
CA TRP A 28 -8.91 -3.51 -2.82
C TRP A 28 -8.30 -2.67 -1.69
N ALA A 29 -7.94 -1.41 -1.97
CA ALA A 29 -7.20 -0.57 -1.05
C ALA A 29 -7.96 -0.35 0.28
N ASP A 30 -9.28 -0.31 0.24
CA ASP A 30 -10.20 -0.22 1.40
C ASP A 30 -10.06 -1.40 2.37
N ARG A 31 -9.55 -2.55 1.90
CA ARG A 31 -9.33 -3.75 2.70
C ARG A 31 -7.91 -3.82 3.29
N VAL A 32 -7.01 -2.91 2.91
CA VAL A 32 -5.67 -2.85 3.51
C VAL A 32 -5.76 -2.06 4.82
N PRO A 33 -5.24 -2.59 5.95
CA PRO A 33 -5.29 -1.88 7.23
C PRO A 33 -4.65 -0.50 7.13
N GLN A 34 -5.42 0.58 7.35
CA GLN A 34 -4.89 1.95 7.22
C GLN A 34 -3.72 2.22 8.19
N LYS A 35 -3.69 1.57 9.36
CA LYS A 35 -2.59 1.67 10.32
C LYS A 35 -1.25 1.27 9.67
N LEU A 36 -1.24 0.14 8.95
CA LEU A 36 -0.07 -0.33 8.19
C LEU A 36 0.37 0.72 7.16
N LEU A 37 -0.57 1.27 6.39
CA LEU A 37 -0.25 2.28 5.39
C LEU A 37 0.33 3.56 6.02
N ARG A 38 -0.11 3.94 7.22
CA ARG A 38 0.44 5.08 7.95
C ARG A 38 1.85 4.79 8.49
N GLU A 39 2.13 3.56 8.92
CA GLU A 39 3.47 3.13 9.34
C GLU A 39 4.48 3.23 8.18
N LEU A 40 4.05 2.98 6.94
CA LEU A 40 4.90 3.14 5.75
C LEU A 40 5.21 4.62 5.40
N LEU A 41 4.55 5.59 6.04
CA LEU A 41 4.78 7.02 5.81
C LEU A 41 5.87 7.63 6.68
N THR A 42 6.39 6.90 7.67
CA THR A 42 7.41 7.41 8.59
C THR A 42 8.70 7.77 7.84
N GLU A 43 9.44 8.77 8.34
CA GLU A 43 10.57 9.38 7.61
C GLU A 43 11.75 8.44 7.40
N ASP A 44 11.91 7.45 8.29
CA ASP A 44 12.89 6.37 8.21
C ASP A 44 12.62 5.39 7.05
N ARG A 45 11.40 5.41 6.48
CA ARG A 45 11.05 4.53 5.36
C ARG A 45 11.57 5.05 4.03
N PRO A 46 12.07 4.15 3.16
CA PRO A 46 12.49 4.51 1.82
C PRO A 46 11.39 5.26 1.06
N ARG A 47 11.79 6.24 0.23
CA ARG A 47 10.85 7.08 -0.52
C ARG A 47 9.82 6.27 -1.32
N HIS A 48 10.21 5.13 -1.89
CA HIS A 48 9.31 4.29 -2.68
C HIS A 48 8.19 3.65 -1.84
N GLN A 49 8.47 3.26 -0.59
CA GLN A 49 7.47 2.77 0.37
C GLN A 49 6.47 3.87 0.73
N ARG A 50 6.97 5.08 1.03
CA ARG A 50 6.11 6.25 1.28
C ARG A 50 5.19 6.57 0.10
N VAL A 51 5.70 6.54 -1.13
CA VAL A 51 4.91 6.78 -2.34
C VAL A 51 3.83 5.72 -2.55
N ALA A 52 4.14 4.43 -2.33
CA ALA A 52 3.17 3.35 -2.40
C ALA A 52 2.03 3.53 -1.39
N ALA A 53 2.37 3.86 -0.14
CA ALA A 53 1.41 4.12 0.92
C ALA A 53 0.47 5.29 0.60
N ILE A 54 1.00 6.41 0.08
CA ILE A 54 0.19 7.55 -0.36
C ILE A 54 -0.81 7.14 -1.45
N ARG A 55 -0.39 6.33 -2.41
CA ARG A 55 -1.27 5.85 -3.50
C ARG A 55 -2.42 5.00 -2.96
N LEU A 56 -2.12 4.05 -2.08
CA LEU A 56 -3.14 3.19 -1.47
C LEU A 56 -4.10 4.00 -0.60
N LEU A 57 -3.60 4.91 0.25
CA LEU A 57 -4.45 5.78 1.07
C LEU A 57 -5.39 6.67 0.23
N ARG A 58 -4.92 7.20 -0.90
CA ARG A 58 -5.78 7.94 -1.84
C ARG A 58 -6.88 7.05 -2.42
N ALA A 59 -6.55 5.81 -2.79
CA ALA A 59 -7.53 4.86 -3.31
C ALA A 59 -8.60 4.47 -2.27
N VAL A 60 -8.25 4.37 -0.98
CA VAL A 60 -9.24 4.21 0.11
C VAL A 60 -10.26 5.34 0.09
N GLY A 61 -9.79 6.60 -0.04
CA GLY A 61 -10.68 7.76 -0.09
C GLY A 61 -11.63 7.76 -1.29
N MET A 62 -11.19 7.25 -2.44
CA MET A 62 -12.03 7.10 -3.64
C MET A 62 -13.06 5.99 -3.47
N HIS A 63 -12.70 4.86 -2.87
CA HIS A 63 -13.64 3.75 -2.62
C HIS A 63 -14.66 4.07 -1.54
N ALA A 64 -14.33 4.93 -0.56
CA ALA A 64 -15.27 5.34 0.48
C ALA A 64 -16.41 6.26 -0.03
N GLN A 65 -16.34 6.71 -1.30
CA GLN A 65 -17.29 7.63 -1.92
C GLN A 65 -18.26 6.96 -2.91
N LEU A 66 -18.12 5.65 -3.14
CA LEU A 66 -18.98 4.81 -3.98
C LEU A 66 -19.93 3.97 -3.12
#